data_AF-A0A5J4UN37-F1
#
_entry.id   AF-A0A5J4UN37-F1
#
_cell.length_a   1.000
_cell.length_b   1.000
_cell.length_c   1.000
_cell.angle_alpha   90.00
_cell.angle_beta   90.00
_cell.angle_gamma   90.00
#
_symmetry.space_group_name_H-M   'P 1'
#
loop_
_entity.id
_entity.type
_entity.pdbx_description
1 polymer ?
#
loop_
_entity_poly.entity_id
_entity_poly.type
_entity_poly.pdbx_seq_one_letter_code
_entity_poly.pdbx_strand_id
1 'polypeptide(L)'
;MERYVIQERANIQAKPISERIKGALIVKVNYIKIGQKECEKKQITGKQIDLNLVEDGDLCVIDFDINKNLSKEKTDVIRQNTIDNMLPANVGLVKTSHSGLHAYYYKNRYHLPNNRYPVQNREVGSNTSIRETKNNVRETLKYEVINDWANMTHLVNPRDILKKWNADLEILYIQFYKYKITIVFEQQISNVGTIDKKVDAELAQSWVDGLKNLTIHNYPQQITIKESLLCVFSGIYGIANEQIRGQGLENVRKFNTLIPNAEKNYEQALGQGVRNPNAWILTKILKFRNKDYYEQTIKPLFKKNYEAKKLEKQILLTKH
;
A
#
# COMPACT_ATOMS: atom_id res chain seq x y z
N MET A 1 1.78 -31.17 14.32
CA MET A 1 1.39 -29.90 13.66
C MET A 1 1.77 -29.86 12.19
N GLU A 2 3.01 -30.15 11.78
CA GLU A 2 3.42 -30.08 10.37
C GLU A 2 2.64 -31.01 9.43
N ARG A 3 2.41 -32.28 9.82
CA ARG A 3 1.60 -33.23 9.01
C ARG A 3 0.16 -32.75 8.80
N TYR A 4 -0.42 -32.08 9.79
CA TYR A 4 -1.78 -31.52 9.69
C TYR A 4 -1.82 -30.35 8.71
N VAL A 5 -0.84 -29.43 8.79
CA VAL A 5 -0.72 -28.30 7.85
C VAL A 5 -0.48 -28.77 6.41
N ILE A 6 0.33 -29.82 6.21
CA ILE A 6 0.58 -30.40 4.89
C ILE A 6 -0.71 -31.02 4.33
N GLN A 7 -1.43 -31.78 5.15
CA GLN A 7 -2.69 -32.40 4.74
C GLN A 7 -3.77 -31.36 4.42
N GLU A 8 -3.89 -30.31 5.24
CA GLU A 8 -4.82 -29.21 5.03
C GLU A 8 -4.56 -28.49 3.69
N ARG A 9 -3.29 -28.22 3.36
CA ARG A 9 -2.89 -27.62 2.08
C ARG A 9 -3.20 -28.50 0.88
N ALA A 10 -2.91 -29.80 0.99
CA ALA A 10 -3.23 -30.77 -0.05
C ALA A 10 -4.75 -30.83 -0.29
N ASN A 11 -5.54 -30.81 0.79
CA ASN A 11 -7.00 -30.80 0.71
C ASN A 11 -7.53 -29.53 0.03
N ILE A 12 -6.99 -28.33 0.35
CA ILE A 12 -7.39 -27.08 -0.32
C ILE A 12 -7.05 -27.10 -1.81
N GLN A 13 -5.87 -27.61 -2.18
CA GLN A 13 -5.43 -27.71 -3.57
C GLN A 13 -6.25 -28.69 -4.40
N ALA A 14 -6.80 -29.75 -3.78
CA ALA A 14 -7.68 -30.70 -4.44
C ALA A 14 -9.08 -30.14 -4.73
N LYS A 15 -9.48 -29.03 -4.09
CA LYS A 15 -10.79 -28.39 -4.33
C LYS A 15 -10.79 -27.56 -5.60
N PRO A 16 -11.79 -27.73 -6.49
CA PRO A 16 -11.92 -26.93 -7.69
C PRO A 16 -12.26 -25.47 -7.34
N ILE A 17 -11.89 -24.52 -8.20
CA ILE A 17 -12.18 -23.08 -7.98
C ILE A 17 -13.68 -22.85 -7.70
N SER A 18 -14.56 -23.53 -8.44
CA SER A 18 -16.02 -23.41 -8.28
C SER A 18 -16.52 -23.76 -6.87
N GLU A 19 -15.91 -24.74 -6.21
CA GLU A 19 -16.21 -25.09 -4.81
C GLU A 19 -15.68 -24.02 -3.86
N ARG A 20 -14.44 -23.57 -4.07
CA ARG A 20 -13.75 -22.60 -3.22
C ARG A 20 -14.46 -21.25 -3.16
N ILE A 21 -15.09 -20.81 -4.25
CA ILE A 21 -15.78 -19.51 -4.34
C ILE A 21 -17.27 -19.57 -4.00
N LYS A 22 -17.83 -20.73 -3.64
CA LYS A 22 -19.29 -20.90 -3.50
C LYS A 22 -19.91 -19.90 -2.53
N GLY A 23 -19.25 -19.62 -1.40
CA GLY A 23 -19.66 -18.61 -0.41
C GLY A 23 -19.25 -17.17 -0.74
N ALA A 24 -18.45 -16.98 -1.78
CA ALA A 24 -17.85 -15.70 -2.17
C ALA A 24 -18.54 -15.04 -3.39
N LEU A 25 -19.59 -15.64 -3.93
CA LEU A 25 -20.32 -15.13 -5.09
C LEU A 25 -21.37 -14.08 -4.68
N ILE A 26 -21.09 -12.83 -4.98
CA ILE A 26 -22.01 -11.70 -4.78
C ILE A 26 -22.80 -11.45 -6.07
N VAL A 27 -24.13 -11.51 -5.98
CA VAL A 27 -25.02 -11.16 -7.08
C VAL A 27 -25.09 -9.63 -7.21
N LYS A 28 -24.74 -9.10 -8.38
CA LYS A 28 -24.95 -7.68 -8.70
C LYS A 28 -26.37 -7.47 -9.21
N VAL A 29 -27.06 -6.50 -8.62
CA VAL A 29 -28.37 -6.02 -9.05
C VAL A 29 -28.25 -4.57 -9.49
N ASN A 30 -29.10 -4.14 -10.43
CA ASN A 30 -29.16 -2.73 -10.82
C ASN A 30 -29.45 -1.82 -9.62
N TYR A 31 -28.78 -0.67 -9.53
CA TYR A 31 -29.16 0.39 -8.60
C TYR A 31 -30.54 0.94 -8.98
N ILE A 32 -31.42 1.08 -7.99
CA ILE A 32 -32.69 1.80 -8.12
C ILE A 32 -32.33 3.28 -8.25
N LYS A 33 -32.69 3.93 -9.37
CA LYS A 33 -32.68 5.40 -9.43
C LYS A 33 -33.78 5.90 -8.48
N ILE A 34 -33.46 6.87 -7.63
CA ILE A 34 -34.42 7.51 -6.72
C ILE A 34 -35.65 7.94 -7.53
N GLY A 35 -36.81 7.30 -7.29
CA GLY A 35 -38.07 7.55 -8.01
C GLY A 35 -38.81 6.33 -8.60
N GLN A 36 -38.20 5.13 -8.66
CA GLN A 36 -38.90 3.91 -9.13
C GLN A 36 -39.69 3.23 -7.98
N LYS A 37 -40.94 2.85 -8.26
CA LYS A 37 -41.86 2.19 -7.29
C LYS A 37 -41.33 0.79 -6.89
N GLU A 38 -41.58 0.41 -5.64
CA GLU A 38 -41.13 -0.80 -4.94
C GLU A 38 -41.43 -2.16 -5.63
N CYS A 39 -42.22 -2.21 -6.70
CA CYS A 39 -42.67 -3.44 -7.35
C CYS A 39 -41.92 -3.83 -8.65
N GLU A 40 -40.89 -3.10 -9.09
CA GLU A 40 -40.12 -3.48 -10.28
C GLU A 40 -39.04 -4.54 -9.95
N LYS A 41 -39.12 -5.70 -10.62
CA LYS A 41 -38.22 -6.85 -10.45
C LYS A 41 -36.75 -6.41 -10.52
N LYS A 42 -35.98 -6.68 -9.46
CA LYS A 42 -34.52 -6.49 -9.42
C LYS A 42 -33.87 -7.31 -10.54
N GLN A 43 -33.46 -6.65 -11.63
CA GLN A 43 -32.74 -7.33 -12.70
C GLN A 43 -31.30 -7.60 -12.23
N ILE A 44 -30.95 -8.89 -12.14
CA ILE A 44 -29.58 -9.33 -11.89
C ILE A 44 -28.73 -8.91 -13.09
N THR A 45 -27.68 -8.13 -12.85
CA THR A 45 -26.78 -7.59 -13.89
C THR A 45 -25.46 -8.34 -13.99
N GLY A 46 -25.14 -9.19 -13.01
CA GLY A 46 -23.96 -10.04 -13.05
C GLY A 46 -23.68 -10.73 -11.71
N LYS A 47 -22.56 -11.45 -11.65
CA LYS A 47 -21.99 -12.02 -10.41
C LYS A 47 -20.56 -11.52 -10.27
N GLN A 48 -20.13 -11.22 -9.05
CA GLN A 48 -18.76 -10.90 -8.69
C GLN A 48 -18.27 -11.88 -7.64
N ILE A 49 -16.98 -12.22 -7.68
CA ILE A 49 -16.34 -12.98 -6.62
C ILE A 49 -15.70 -11.98 -5.66
N ASP A 50 -16.07 -12.02 -4.39
CA ASP A 50 -15.36 -11.33 -3.33
C ASP A 50 -14.34 -12.27 -2.70
N LEU A 51 -13.08 -12.12 -3.09
CA LEU A 51 -12.00 -13.00 -2.60
C LEU A 51 -11.80 -12.91 -1.09
N ASN A 52 -12.31 -11.88 -0.41
CA ASN A 52 -12.26 -11.80 1.06
C ASN A 52 -13.23 -12.76 1.74
N LEU A 53 -14.25 -13.23 1.00
CA LEU A 53 -15.26 -14.19 1.49
C LEU A 53 -14.90 -15.64 1.15
N VAL A 54 -13.75 -15.89 0.50
CA VAL A 54 -13.27 -17.26 0.23
C VAL A 54 -12.72 -17.86 1.52
N GLU A 55 -13.35 -18.94 2.00
CA GLU A 55 -13.08 -19.53 3.32
C GLU A 55 -11.61 -19.94 3.53
N ASP A 56 -10.93 -20.41 2.49
CA ASP A 56 -9.54 -20.87 2.60
C ASP A 56 -8.51 -19.73 2.66
N GLY A 57 -8.88 -18.50 2.29
CA GLY A 57 -7.99 -17.32 2.28
C GLY A 57 -6.77 -17.43 1.35
N ASP A 58 -6.71 -18.47 0.53
CA ASP A 58 -5.56 -18.87 -0.26
C ASP A 58 -5.83 -18.84 -1.78
N LEU A 59 -7.05 -18.50 -2.21
CA LEU A 59 -7.34 -18.20 -3.61
C LEU A 59 -7.02 -16.73 -3.89
N CYS A 60 -6.19 -16.46 -4.88
CA CYS A 60 -5.82 -15.10 -5.27
C CYS A 60 -5.91 -14.91 -6.78
N VAL A 61 -5.97 -13.65 -7.19
CA VAL A 61 -6.05 -13.25 -8.60
C VAL A 61 -4.92 -12.27 -8.92
N ILE A 62 -4.29 -12.43 -10.08
CA ILE A 62 -3.50 -11.40 -10.74
C ILE A 62 -4.39 -10.77 -11.80
N ASP A 63 -4.58 -9.46 -11.70
CA ASP A 63 -5.35 -8.70 -12.67
C ASP A 63 -4.38 -8.05 -13.68
N PHE A 64 -4.52 -8.44 -14.94
CA PHE A 64 -3.77 -7.87 -16.06
C PHE A 64 -4.66 -6.88 -16.80
N ASP A 65 -4.50 -5.62 -16.44
CA ASP A 65 -5.12 -4.50 -17.15
C ASP A 65 -4.48 -4.31 -18.53
N ILE A 66 -5.29 -4.38 -19.57
CA ILE A 66 -4.88 -4.06 -20.95
C ILE A 66 -5.48 -2.71 -21.33
N ASN A 67 -4.68 -1.89 -22.01
CA ASN A 67 -5.10 -0.54 -22.40
C ASN A 67 -6.36 -0.59 -23.29
N LYS A 68 -7.47 -0.05 -22.77
CA LYS A 68 -8.77 0.02 -23.43
C LYS A 68 -8.80 0.80 -24.75
N ASN A 69 -7.78 1.61 -25.03
CA ASN A 69 -7.69 2.37 -26.28
C ASN A 69 -7.11 1.54 -27.44
N LEU A 70 -6.67 0.31 -27.19
CA LEU A 70 -6.16 -0.59 -28.22
C LEU A 70 -7.32 -1.23 -29.01
N SER A 71 -7.07 -1.58 -30.26
CA SER A 71 -8.01 -2.38 -31.05
C SER A 71 -8.20 -3.75 -30.41
N LYS A 72 -9.36 -4.38 -30.66
CA LYS A 72 -9.66 -5.72 -30.16
C LYS A 72 -8.59 -6.74 -30.54
N GLU A 73 -8.14 -6.73 -31.79
CA GLU A 73 -7.06 -7.61 -32.28
C GLU A 73 -5.77 -7.45 -31.47
N LYS A 74 -5.31 -6.21 -31.26
CA LYS A 74 -4.09 -5.94 -30.46
C LYS A 74 -4.25 -6.41 -29.01
N THR A 75 -5.42 -6.17 -28.44
CA THR A 75 -5.75 -6.61 -27.09
C THR A 75 -5.77 -8.14 -26.98
N ASP A 76 -6.28 -8.83 -28.00
CA ASP A 76 -6.28 -10.29 -28.07
C ASP A 76 -4.86 -10.86 -28.21
N VAL A 77 -4.01 -10.25 -29.03
CA VAL A 77 -2.58 -10.62 -29.15
C VAL A 77 -1.84 -10.44 -27.82
N ILE A 78 -2.03 -9.30 -27.15
CA ILE A 78 -1.38 -9.04 -25.84
C ILE A 78 -1.85 -10.09 -24.82
N ARG A 79 -3.14 -10.40 -24.78
CA ARG A 79 -3.68 -11.40 -23.86
C ARG A 79 -3.09 -12.78 -24.12
N GLN A 80 -3.04 -13.19 -25.39
CA GLN A 80 -2.49 -14.49 -25.76
C GLN A 80 -1.00 -14.57 -25.42
N ASN A 81 -0.24 -13.52 -25.71
CA ASN A 81 1.17 -13.41 -25.34
C ASN A 81 1.38 -13.52 -23.82
N THR A 82 0.53 -12.88 -23.01
CA THR A 82 0.55 -13.01 -21.55
C THR A 82 0.27 -14.45 -21.11
N ILE A 83 -0.71 -15.12 -21.71
CA ILE A 83 -1.04 -16.52 -21.39
C ILE A 83 0.13 -17.43 -21.70
N ASP A 84 0.69 -17.33 -22.91
CA ASP A 84 1.72 -18.25 -23.39
C ASP A 84 3.06 -18.02 -22.66
N ASN A 85 3.46 -16.75 -22.53
CA ASN A 85 4.81 -16.41 -22.09
C ASN A 85 4.91 -16.02 -20.61
N MET A 86 3.85 -15.51 -19.99
CA MET A 86 3.91 -15.04 -18.59
C MET A 86 3.28 -15.99 -17.59
N LEU A 87 2.35 -16.86 -17.99
CA LEU A 87 1.59 -17.68 -17.04
C LEU A 87 1.94 -19.17 -17.14
N PRO A 88 2.11 -19.88 -16.01
CA PRO A 88 2.17 -21.34 -16.01
C PRO A 88 0.84 -21.99 -16.42
N ALA A 89 0.87 -23.28 -16.77
CA ALA A 89 -0.31 -24.02 -17.25
C ALA A 89 -1.43 -24.17 -16.19
N ASN A 90 -1.08 -24.31 -14.90
CA ASN A 90 -2.06 -24.52 -13.82
C ASN A 90 -2.54 -23.20 -13.20
N VAL A 91 -3.00 -22.27 -14.03
CA VAL A 91 -3.60 -20.99 -13.61
C VAL A 91 -5.03 -20.92 -14.12
N GLY A 92 -5.99 -20.51 -13.28
CA GLY A 92 -7.36 -20.29 -13.72
C GLY A 92 -7.49 -18.99 -14.53
N LEU A 93 -8.00 -19.05 -15.75
CA LEU A 93 -7.99 -17.90 -16.66
C LEU A 93 -9.39 -17.42 -17.03
N VAL A 94 -9.62 -16.12 -16.86
CA VAL A 94 -10.89 -15.46 -17.20
C VAL A 94 -10.61 -14.12 -17.87
N LYS A 95 -11.24 -13.85 -19.02
CA LYS A 95 -11.23 -12.51 -19.64
C LYS A 95 -12.11 -11.58 -18.83
N THR A 96 -11.62 -10.38 -18.55
CA THR A 96 -12.39 -9.37 -17.83
C THR A 96 -13.31 -8.60 -18.78
N SER A 97 -14.32 -7.94 -18.23
CA SER A 97 -15.26 -7.11 -19.00
C SER A 97 -14.57 -5.98 -19.76
N HIS A 98 -13.42 -5.51 -19.29
CA HIS A 98 -12.64 -4.44 -19.92
C HIS A 98 -11.50 -4.98 -20.79
N SER A 99 -11.67 -6.18 -21.35
CA SER A 99 -10.72 -6.85 -22.26
C SER A 99 -9.39 -7.30 -21.65
N GLY A 100 -9.21 -7.13 -20.33
CA GLY A 100 -8.07 -7.61 -19.56
C GLY A 100 -8.11 -9.11 -19.27
N LEU A 101 -7.29 -9.56 -18.32
CA LEU A 101 -7.15 -10.97 -17.97
C LEU A 101 -7.01 -11.16 -16.46
N HIS A 102 -7.85 -11.99 -15.87
CA HIS A 102 -7.69 -12.50 -14.51
C HIS A 102 -7.01 -13.86 -14.53
N ALA A 103 -5.97 -13.99 -13.72
CA ALA A 103 -5.22 -15.23 -13.50
C ALA A 103 -5.33 -15.67 -12.03
N TYR A 104 -6.06 -16.75 -11.78
CA TYR A 104 -6.30 -17.32 -10.46
C TYR A 104 -5.20 -18.31 -10.08
N TYR A 105 -4.64 -18.14 -8.88
CA TYR A 105 -3.53 -18.94 -8.38
C TYR A 105 -3.70 -19.23 -6.87
N TYR A 106 -2.89 -20.15 -6.36
CA TYR A 106 -2.90 -20.55 -4.95
C TYR A 106 -1.82 -19.84 -4.15
N LYS A 107 -2.21 -18.99 -3.22
CA LYS A 107 -1.30 -18.19 -2.40
C LYS A 107 -0.41 -19.02 -1.48
N ASN A 108 -0.80 -20.24 -1.07
CA ASN A 108 -0.06 -21.07 -0.12
C ASN A 108 0.35 -20.30 1.16
N ARG A 109 -0.54 -19.46 1.68
CA ARG A 109 -0.30 -18.55 2.81
C ARG A 109 0.91 -17.62 2.64
N TYR A 110 1.44 -17.44 1.42
CA TYR A 110 2.46 -16.43 1.15
C TYR A 110 1.86 -15.05 1.40
N HIS A 111 2.38 -14.32 2.38
CA HIS A 111 2.04 -12.92 2.57
C HIS A 111 2.70 -12.09 1.47
N LEU A 112 2.01 -11.95 0.33
CA LEU A 112 2.36 -10.94 -0.65
C LEU A 112 2.20 -9.56 0.02
N PRO A 113 3.18 -8.66 -0.12
CA PRO A 113 3.02 -7.29 0.32
C PRO A 113 1.79 -6.67 -0.34
N ASN A 114 1.04 -5.81 0.39
CA ASN A 114 -0.04 -5.02 -0.21
C ASN A 114 0.42 -4.36 -1.53
N ASN A 115 -0.44 -4.44 -2.56
CA ASN A 115 -0.33 -4.07 -3.98
C ASN A 115 0.40 -2.75 -4.34
N ARG A 116 1.64 -2.55 -3.90
CA ARG A 116 2.44 -1.34 -4.19
C ARG A 116 3.81 -1.63 -4.79
N TYR A 117 4.06 -2.85 -5.26
CA TYR A 117 5.26 -3.13 -6.03
C TYR A 117 4.92 -3.07 -7.51
N PRO A 118 5.36 -2.03 -8.24
CA PRO A 118 5.39 -2.11 -9.68
C PRO A 118 6.44 -3.15 -10.04
N VAL A 119 6.00 -4.35 -10.42
CA VAL A 119 6.86 -5.27 -11.18
C VAL A 119 7.04 -4.59 -12.54
N GLN A 120 8.06 -3.73 -12.65
CA GLN A 120 8.53 -3.24 -13.94
C GLN A 120 9.21 -4.41 -14.64
N ASN A 121 8.42 -5.27 -15.29
CA ASN A 121 8.93 -6.08 -16.37
C ASN A 121 9.33 -5.10 -17.48
N ARG A 122 10.63 -5.06 -17.78
CA ARG A 122 11.27 -4.09 -18.70
C ARG A 122 10.86 -4.26 -20.18
N GLU A 123 9.77 -4.96 -20.46
CA GLU A 123 9.17 -5.10 -21.80
C GLU A 123 7.64 -4.95 -21.83
N VAL A 124 7.02 -4.43 -20.76
CA VAL A 124 5.60 -4.06 -20.79
C VAL A 124 5.46 -2.57 -20.51
N GLY A 125 4.86 -1.86 -21.47
CA GLY A 125 4.83 -0.41 -21.57
C GLY A 125 4.53 0.34 -20.27
N SER A 126 5.23 1.44 -20.11
CA SER A 126 5.42 2.26 -18.90
C SER A 126 4.20 3.00 -18.33
N ASN A 127 2.97 2.46 -18.38
CA ASN A 127 1.77 3.20 -17.95
C ASN A 127 0.67 2.36 -17.24
N THR A 128 1.00 1.40 -16.38
CA THR A 128 0.00 0.80 -15.46
C THR A 128 -0.29 1.75 -14.29
N SER A 129 -1.41 2.48 -14.37
CA SER A 129 -1.91 3.31 -13.26
C SER A 129 -3.22 2.75 -12.70
N ILE A 130 -3.25 2.47 -11.40
CA ILE A 130 -4.46 2.08 -10.65
C ILE A 130 -5.28 3.34 -10.35
N ARG A 131 -6.51 3.43 -10.87
CA ARG A 131 -7.53 4.41 -10.43
C ARG A 131 -8.95 3.85 -10.57
N GLU A 132 -9.82 4.19 -9.62
CA GLU A 132 -11.27 4.04 -9.76
C GLU A 132 -11.79 5.01 -10.84
N THR A 133 -12.72 4.55 -11.68
CA THR A 133 -13.41 5.42 -12.65
C THR A 133 -14.91 5.42 -12.42
N LYS A 134 -15.46 6.61 -12.18
CA LYS A 134 -16.90 6.93 -12.32
C LYS A 134 -17.22 7.13 -13.81
N ASN A 135 -18.26 6.46 -14.33
CA ASN A 135 -19.32 7.02 -15.20
C ASN A 135 -20.03 5.96 -16.08
N ASN A 136 -21.32 5.75 -15.79
CA ASN A 136 -22.50 5.65 -16.67
C ASN A 136 -22.40 5.14 -18.13
N VAL A 137 -21.83 3.95 -18.38
CA VAL A 137 -22.23 3.13 -19.56
C VAL A 137 -22.57 1.71 -19.09
N ARG A 138 -23.78 1.25 -19.43
CA ARG A 138 -24.26 -0.10 -19.10
C ARG A 138 -23.63 -1.12 -20.05
N GLU A 139 -22.45 -1.62 -19.69
CA GLU A 139 -21.92 -2.85 -20.29
C GLU A 139 -22.22 -4.03 -19.35
N THR A 140 -22.89 -5.05 -19.88
CA THR A 140 -23.09 -6.32 -19.19
C THR A 140 -21.71 -6.95 -18.94
N LEU A 141 -21.30 -7.08 -17.68
CA LEU A 141 -20.04 -7.70 -17.28
C LEU A 141 -20.06 -9.19 -17.66
N LYS A 142 -19.60 -9.54 -18.87
CA LYS A 142 -19.39 -10.94 -19.28
C LYS A 142 -17.96 -11.34 -18.94
N TYR A 143 -17.81 -12.13 -17.89
CA TYR A 143 -16.57 -12.88 -17.67
C TYR A 143 -16.56 -14.04 -18.66
N GLU A 144 -15.60 -14.05 -19.59
CA GLU A 144 -15.43 -15.16 -20.53
C GLU A 144 -14.34 -16.08 -19.98
N VAL A 145 -14.73 -17.29 -19.61
CA VAL A 145 -13.81 -18.32 -19.12
C VAL A 145 -12.92 -18.78 -20.27
N ILE A 146 -11.60 -18.82 -20.06
CA ILE A 146 -10.62 -19.16 -21.12
C ILE A 146 -10.25 -20.64 -21.11
N ASN A 147 -10.04 -21.22 -19.92
CA ASN A 147 -9.73 -22.63 -19.73
C ASN A 147 -10.78 -23.30 -18.84
N ASP A 148 -10.55 -24.52 -18.37
CA ASP A 148 -11.49 -25.21 -17.47
C ASP A 148 -11.50 -24.62 -16.02
N TRP A 149 -11.52 -23.29 -15.93
CA TRP A 149 -11.34 -22.47 -14.73
C TRP A 149 -12.15 -23.00 -13.54
N ALA A 150 -13.42 -23.36 -13.77
CA ALA A 150 -14.32 -23.81 -12.72
C ALA A 150 -13.86 -25.10 -12.04
N ASN A 151 -13.20 -26.00 -12.78
CA ASN A 151 -12.75 -27.31 -12.32
C ASN A 151 -11.26 -27.35 -12.02
N MET A 152 -10.53 -26.25 -12.22
CA MET A 152 -9.09 -26.23 -11.94
C MET A 152 -8.81 -26.48 -10.47
N THR A 153 -7.92 -27.45 -10.25
CA THR A 153 -7.32 -27.81 -8.97
C THR A 153 -5.81 -27.63 -9.07
N HIS A 154 -5.09 -27.79 -7.96
CA HIS A 154 -3.62 -27.77 -7.94
C HIS A 154 -3.03 -26.52 -8.60
N LEU A 155 -3.65 -25.37 -8.33
CA LEU A 155 -3.26 -24.10 -8.90
C LEU A 155 -1.82 -23.77 -8.52
N VAL A 156 -1.07 -23.21 -9.46
CA VAL A 156 0.31 -22.78 -9.20
C VAL A 156 0.38 -21.79 -8.05
N ASN A 157 1.52 -21.78 -7.36
CA ASN A 157 1.79 -20.82 -6.31
C ASN A 157 2.56 -19.60 -6.85
N PRO A 158 2.65 -18.49 -6.09
CA PRO A 158 3.38 -17.30 -6.52
C PRO A 158 4.82 -17.57 -6.92
N ARG A 159 5.49 -18.55 -6.31
CA ARG A 159 6.89 -18.85 -6.57
C ARG A 159 7.10 -19.41 -7.96
N ASP A 160 6.19 -20.25 -8.45
CA ASP A 160 6.27 -20.79 -9.81
C ASP A 160 6.00 -19.70 -10.87
N ILE A 161 5.07 -18.79 -10.60
CA ILE A 161 4.79 -17.63 -11.45
C ILE A 161 6.01 -16.70 -11.50
N LEU A 162 6.56 -16.33 -10.34
CA LEU A 162 7.71 -15.42 -10.24
C LEU A 162 8.98 -16.03 -10.84
N LYS A 163 9.18 -17.33 -10.70
CA LYS A 163 10.25 -18.07 -11.38
C LYS A 163 10.11 -17.96 -12.90
N LYS A 164 8.88 -18.09 -13.44
CA LYS A 164 8.63 -17.91 -14.89
C LYS A 164 8.95 -16.47 -15.35
N TRP A 165 8.82 -15.47 -14.49
CA TRP A 165 9.20 -14.08 -14.78
C TRP A 165 10.67 -13.76 -14.52
N ASN A 166 11.49 -14.76 -14.15
CA ASN A 166 12.87 -14.56 -13.73
C ASN A 166 13.01 -13.53 -12.58
N ALA A 167 12.00 -13.49 -11.69
CA ALA A 167 11.98 -12.61 -10.53
C ALA A 167 12.53 -13.36 -9.31
N ASP A 168 13.58 -12.81 -8.69
CA ASP A 168 14.20 -13.38 -7.51
C ASP A 168 13.33 -13.14 -6.26
N LEU A 169 12.75 -14.23 -5.77
CA LEU A 169 11.92 -14.26 -4.56
C LEU A 169 12.68 -13.86 -3.30
N GLU A 170 13.97 -14.18 -3.22
CA GLU A 170 14.80 -13.86 -2.06
C GLU A 170 15.05 -12.36 -2.00
N ILE A 171 15.33 -11.73 -3.16
CA ILE A 171 15.42 -10.26 -3.27
C ILE A 171 14.08 -9.60 -2.92
N LEU A 172 12.96 -10.10 -3.46
CA LEU A 172 11.62 -9.56 -3.16
C LEU A 172 11.27 -9.69 -1.68
N TYR A 173 11.65 -10.81 -1.04
CA TYR A 173 11.44 -11.04 0.38
C TYR A 173 12.32 -10.13 1.24
N ILE A 174 13.61 -9.97 0.90
CA ILE A 174 14.52 -9.03 1.57
C ILE A 174 14.00 -7.60 1.43
N GLN A 175 13.53 -7.20 0.24
CA GLN A 175 12.94 -5.88 0.01
C GLN A 175 11.64 -5.71 0.82
N PHE A 176 10.78 -6.72 0.87
CA PHE A 176 9.58 -6.72 1.69
C PHE A 176 9.90 -6.61 3.17
N TYR A 177 10.86 -7.38 3.69
CA TYR A 177 11.26 -7.31 5.09
C TYR A 177 11.90 -5.97 5.41
N LYS A 178 12.76 -5.44 4.54
CA LYS A 178 13.33 -4.09 4.67
C LYS A 178 12.24 -3.02 4.67
N TYR A 179 11.25 -3.14 3.79
CA TYR A 179 10.09 -2.24 3.73
C TYR A 179 9.18 -2.37 4.94
N LYS A 180 8.88 -3.60 5.38
CA LYS A 180 8.06 -3.89 6.57
C LYS A 180 8.75 -3.40 7.84
N ILE A 181 10.06 -3.60 7.96
CA ILE A 181 10.87 -3.05 9.04
C ILE A 181 10.87 -1.52 8.99
N THR A 182 10.99 -0.92 7.80
CA THR A 182 10.90 0.54 7.61
C THR A 182 9.51 1.05 8.02
N ILE A 183 8.44 0.38 7.60
CA ILE A 183 7.07 0.67 8.01
C ILE A 183 6.90 0.50 9.51
N VAL A 184 7.43 -0.56 10.12
CA VAL A 184 7.30 -0.82 11.56
C VAL A 184 8.10 0.20 12.38
N PHE A 185 9.25 0.66 11.88
CA PHE A 185 9.96 1.82 12.43
C PHE A 185 9.14 3.11 12.28
N GLU A 186 8.43 3.27 11.16
CA GLU A 186 7.57 4.44 10.87
C GLU A 186 6.17 4.36 11.53
N GLN A 187 5.70 3.18 11.97
CA GLN A 187 4.38 2.89 12.57
C GLN A 187 4.37 2.99 14.10
N GLN A 188 5.40 3.55 14.73
CA GLN A 188 5.42 3.83 16.17
C GLN A 188 4.46 4.97 16.59
N ILE A 189 3.52 5.34 15.72
CA ILE A 189 2.68 6.54 15.77
C ILE A 189 1.22 6.11 15.72
N SER A 190 0.38 6.71 16.57
CA SER A 190 -1.06 6.47 16.54
C SER A 190 -1.71 7.02 15.26
N ASN A 191 -2.95 6.61 14.98
CA ASN A 191 -3.72 7.03 13.80
C ASN A 191 -3.93 8.55 13.69
N VAL A 192 -3.68 9.31 14.76
CA VAL A 192 -3.80 10.78 14.81
C VAL A 192 -2.45 11.50 14.73
N GLY A 193 -1.37 10.79 14.36
CA GLY A 193 -0.05 11.40 14.17
C GLY A 193 0.71 11.71 15.47
N THR A 194 0.14 11.35 16.62
CA THR A 194 0.83 11.43 17.91
C THR A 194 1.69 10.20 18.13
N ILE A 195 2.96 10.45 18.41
CA ILE A 195 3.88 9.43 18.88
C ILE A 195 3.58 9.23 20.36
N ASP A 196 3.47 7.97 20.78
CA ASP A 196 3.27 7.58 22.18
C ASP A 196 4.21 8.37 23.11
N LYS A 197 3.76 8.73 24.33
CA LYS A 197 4.39 9.67 25.27
C LYS A 197 5.89 9.42 25.57
N LYS A 198 6.40 8.25 25.17
CA LYS A 198 7.82 7.89 25.09
C LYS A 198 8.42 8.20 23.70
N VAL A 199 8.26 9.42 23.18
CA VAL A 199 9.28 9.93 22.25
C VAL A 199 10.51 10.11 23.11
N ASP A 200 11.53 9.29 22.89
CA ASP A 200 12.82 9.47 23.56
C ASP A 200 13.24 10.93 23.33
N ALA A 201 13.47 11.69 24.41
CA ALA A 201 13.77 13.12 24.30
C ALA A 201 14.93 13.37 23.32
N GLU A 202 15.83 12.38 23.22
CA GLU A 202 16.90 12.26 22.24
C GLU A 202 16.43 12.32 20.78
N LEU A 203 15.34 11.63 20.40
CA LEU A 203 14.79 11.65 19.04
C LEU A 203 14.12 12.98 18.72
N ALA A 204 13.35 13.53 19.67
CA ALA A 204 12.73 14.84 19.50
C ALA A 204 13.79 15.94 19.34
N GLN A 205 14.83 15.89 20.17
CA GLN A 205 15.96 16.81 20.10
C GLN A 205 16.69 16.68 18.76
N SER A 206 16.95 15.44 18.33
CA SER A 206 17.61 15.17 17.03
C SER A 206 16.82 15.70 15.84
N TRP A 207 15.48 15.74 15.91
CA TRP A 207 14.69 16.42 14.89
C TRP A 207 14.93 17.93 14.87
N VAL A 208 14.84 18.58 16.03
CA VAL A 208 15.06 20.02 16.17
C VAL A 208 16.46 20.44 15.74
N ASP A 209 17.48 19.66 16.10
CA ASP A 209 18.89 19.92 15.74
C ASP A 209 19.16 19.74 14.24
N GLY A 210 18.34 18.91 13.58
CA GLY A 210 18.40 18.69 12.14
C GLY A 210 17.75 19.81 11.32
N LEU A 211 16.88 20.63 11.91
CA LEU A 211 16.17 21.73 11.23
C LEU A 211 17.06 22.97 11.06
N LYS A 212 18.13 22.81 10.29
CA LYS A 212 19.08 23.88 9.97
C LYS A 212 19.45 23.84 8.50
N ASN A 213 19.82 25.00 7.97
CA ASN A 213 20.25 25.20 6.59
C ASN A 213 19.18 24.81 5.55
N LEU A 214 17.90 24.90 5.92
CA LEU A 214 16.79 24.67 4.99
C LEU A 214 16.40 25.97 4.28
N THR A 215 15.95 25.87 3.03
CA THR A 215 15.24 26.95 2.35
C THR A 215 13.74 26.69 2.45
N ILE A 216 13.05 27.48 3.28
CA ILE A 216 11.65 27.24 3.64
C ILE A 216 10.73 28.08 2.74
N HIS A 217 9.77 27.41 2.12
CA HIS A 217 8.79 28.00 1.20
C HIS A 217 7.44 28.21 1.90
N ASN A 218 6.62 29.17 1.43
CA ASN A 218 5.30 29.39 2.03
C ASN A 218 4.32 28.25 1.73
N TYR A 219 4.26 27.84 0.46
CA TYR A 219 3.37 26.79 -0.03
C TYR A 219 4.15 25.57 -0.49
N PRO A 220 3.55 24.37 -0.40
CA PRO A 220 4.08 23.18 -1.03
C PRO A 220 4.13 23.37 -2.56
N GLN A 221 5.32 23.56 -3.14
CA GLN A 221 5.45 23.36 -4.60
C GLN A 221 5.28 21.87 -4.90
N GLN A 222 4.76 21.51 -6.08
CA GLN A 222 4.46 20.10 -6.43
C GLN A 222 5.66 19.14 -6.26
N ILE A 223 6.90 19.66 -6.30
CA ILE A 223 8.15 18.89 -6.13
C ILE A 223 8.61 18.87 -4.65
N THR A 224 8.21 19.86 -3.84
CA THR A 224 8.73 20.14 -2.49
C THR A 224 7.61 20.38 -1.47
N ILE A 225 6.56 19.54 -1.53
CA ILE A 225 5.41 19.62 -0.61
C ILE A 225 5.82 19.65 0.88
N LYS A 226 6.97 19.05 1.19
CA LYS A 226 7.45 18.78 2.55
C LYS A 226 8.18 19.96 3.19
N GLU A 227 8.44 21.05 2.47
CA GLU A 227 9.20 22.21 2.97
C GLU A 227 8.37 23.46 3.21
N SER A 228 7.05 23.31 3.18
CA SER A 228 6.21 24.45 3.50
C SER A 228 6.44 24.85 4.96
N LEU A 229 6.39 26.16 5.20
CA LEU A 229 6.48 26.75 6.53
C LEU A 229 5.45 26.13 7.48
N LEU A 230 4.24 25.85 6.97
CA LEU A 230 3.20 25.14 7.70
C LEU A 230 3.61 23.71 8.09
N CYS A 231 4.24 22.96 7.18
CA CYS A 231 4.73 21.61 7.48
C CYS A 231 5.79 21.61 8.59
N VAL A 232 6.71 22.58 8.58
CA VAL A 232 7.73 22.74 9.63
C VAL A 232 7.05 22.99 10.98
N PHE A 233 6.10 23.92 11.06
CA PHE A 233 5.40 24.22 12.31
C PHE A 233 4.51 23.09 12.79
N SER A 234 3.71 22.47 11.91
CA SER A 234 2.96 21.25 12.26
C SER A 234 3.87 20.16 12.82
N GLY A 235 5.08 20.01 12.24
CA GLY A 235 6.14 19.16 12.77
C GLY A 235 6.51 19.50 14.21
N ILE A 236 6.93 20.73 14.45
CA ILE A 236 7.41 21.18 15.75
C ILE A 236 6.31 21.11 16.82
N TYR A 237 5.08 21.53 16.50
CA TYR A 237 3.95 21.44 17.43
C TYR A 237 3.52 20.00 17.76
N GLY A 238 3.90 19.02 16.94
CA GLY A 238 3.76 17.61 17.27
C GLY A 238 4.70 17.11 18.36
N ILE A 239 5.70 17.89 18.77
CA ILE A 239 6.62 17.54 19.85
C ILE A 239 5.95 17.81 21.21
N ALA A 240 5.78 16.75 22.00
CA ALA A 240 5.15 16.84 23.31
C ALA A 240 6.01 17.59 24.35
N ASN A 241 7.33 17.41 24.31
CA ASN A 241 8.25 18.11 25.21
C ASN A 241 8.26 19.61 24.88
N GLU A 242 7.80 20.43 25.82
CA GLU A 242 7.59 21.87 25.60
C GLU A 242 8.89 22.64 25.41
N GLN A 243 9.95 22.25 26.11
CA GLN A 243 11.27 22.88 26.00
C GLN A 243 11.88 22.61 24.62
N ILE A 244 11.85 21.36 24.16
CA ILE A 244 12.34 20.99 22.82
C ILE A 244 11.49 21.66 21.74
N ARG A 245 10.16 21.71 21.94
CA ARG A 245 9.25 22.41 21.03
C ARG A 245 9.57 23.90 20.93
N GLY A 246 9.75 24.58 22.08
CA GLY A 246 10.14 25.99 22.14
C GLY A 246 11.44 26.25 21.39
N GLN A 247 12.46 25.43 21.63
CA GLN A 247 13.73 25.51 20.90
C GLN A 247 13.54 25.31 19.40
N GLY A 248 12.71 24.34 19.00
CA GLY A 248 12.38 24.07 17.61
C GLY A 248 11.78 25.28 16.91
N LEU A 249 10.85 25.99 17.55
CA LEU A 249 10.20 27.19 17.01
C LEU A 249 11.19 28.34 16.84
N GLU A 250 12.07 28.56 17.81
CA GLU A 250 13.13 29.58 17.72
C GLU A 250 14.13 29.27 16.60
N ASN A 251 14.45 27.99 16.42
CA ASN A 251 15.41 27.53 15.42
C ASN A 251 14.96 27.79 13.98
N VAL A 252 13.65 27.87 13.72
CA VAL A 252 13.10 28.04 12.36
C VAL A 252 13.68 29.28 11.70
N ARG A 253 13.51 30.46 12.29
CA ARG A 253 14.07 31.72 11.75
C ARG A 253 15.58 31.84 11.97
N LYS A 254 16.11 31.25 13.05
CA LYS A 254 17.52 31.42 13.44
C LYS A 254 18.50 30.66 12.54
N PHE A 255 18.15 29.45 12.12
CA PHE A 255 19.07 28.53 11.44
C PHE A 255 18.65 28.19 10.00
N ASN A 256 17.56 28.77 9.49
CA ASN A 256 17.05 28.48 8.15
C ASN A 256 16.79 29.76 7.37
N THR A 257 16.74 29.65 6.05
CA THR A 257 16.43 30.75 5.15
C THR A 257 14.97 30.69 4.74
N LEU A 258 14.18 31.70 5.11
CA LEU A 258 12.80 31.83 4.66
C LEU A 258 12.76 32.68 3.39
N ILE A 259 12.07 32.21 2.35
CA ILE A 259 11.83 33.06 1.18
C ILE A 259 10.90 34.24 1.57
N PRO A 260 10.91 35.38 0.84
CA PRO A 260 10.12 36.56 1.23
C PRO A 260 8.63 36.29 1.46
N ASN A 261 8.04 35.39 0.66
CA ASN A 261 6.63 35.01 0.85
C ASN A 261 6.42 34.13 2.09
N ALA A 262 7.38 33.29 2.48
CA ALA A 262 7.30 32.52 3.72
C ALA A 262 7.42 33.44 4.93
N GLU A 263 8.35 34.40 4.88
CA GLU A 263 8.53 35.39 5.94
C GLU A 263 7.25 36.20 6.20
N LYS A 264 6.61 36.67 5.12
CA LYS A 264 5.34 37.42 5.19
C LYS A 264 4.20 36.62 5.84
N ASN A 265 4.20 35.29 5.72
CA ASN A 265 3.14 34.41 6.20
C ASN A 265 3.50 33.68 7.51
N TYR A 266 4.61 34.06 8.16
CA TYR A 266 5.15 33.35 9.31
C TYR A 266 4.16 33.21 10.47
N GLU A 267 3.59 34.32 10.95
CA GLU A 267 2.68 34.32 12.10
C GLU A 267 1.40 33.52 11.82
N GLN A 268 0.90 33.61 10.58
CA GLN A 268 -0.26 32.84 10.15
C GLN A 268 0.04 31.34 10.13
N ALA A 269 1.20 30.94 9.58
CA ALA A 269 1.61 29.54 9.51
C ALA A 269 1.92 28.97 10.90
N LEU A 270 2.50 29.77 11.79
CA LEU A 270 2.75 29.42 13.19
C LEU A 270 1.44 29.06 13.90
N GLY A 271 0.42 29.92 13.81
CA GLY A 271 -0.90 29.66 14.41
C GLY A 271 -1.63 28.47 13.78
N GLN A 272 -1.45 28.21 12.48
CA GLN A 272 -2.05 27.05 11.81
C GLN A 272 -1.35 25.73 12.15
N GLY A 273 -0.04 25.74 12.40
CA GLY A 273 0.72 24.55 12.78
C GLY A 273 0.17 23.88 14.05
N VAL A 274 -0.35 24.68 14.98
CA VAL A 274 -1.02 24.22 16.21
C VAL A 274 -2.26 23.37 15.93
N ARG A 275 -3.00 23.67 14.85
CA ARG A 275 -4.27 23.00 14.54
C ARG A 275 -4.08 21.58 14.01
N ASN A 276 -2.93 21.29 13.42
CA ASN A 276 -2.60 19.99 12.84
C ASN A 276 -1.18 19.54 13.26
N PRO A 277 -0.96 19.26 14.55
CA PRO A 277 0.35 18.87 15.06
C PRO A 277 0.70 17.46 14.60
N ASN A 278 1.89 17.27 14.03
CA ASN A 278 2.39 15.98 13.55
C ASN A 278 3.92 15.97 13.44
N ALA A 279 4.60 15.51 14.49
CA ALA A 279 6.07 15.47 14.57
C ALA A 279 6.73 14.64 13.47
N TRP A 280 6.01 13.70 12.87
CA TRP A 280 6.56 12.85 11.81
C TRP A 280 6.91 13.62 10.53
N ILE A 281 6.28 14.78 10.33
CA ILE A 281 6.63 15.66 9.21
C ILE A 281 8.13 16.05 9.28
N LEU A 282 8.70 16.19 10.48
CA LEU A 282 10.13 16.50 10.66
C LEU A 282 11.03 15.37 10.13
N THR A 283 10.65 14.12 10.37
CA THR A 283 11.38 12.96 9.82
C THR A 283 11.39 13.00 8.29
N LYS A 284 10.25 13.31 7.69
CA LYS A 284 10.14 13.48 6.24
C LYS A 284 11.03 14.62 5.75
N ILE A 285 10.98 15.79 6.37
CA ILE A 285 11.82 16.94 5.99
C ILE A 285 13.29 16.52 5.95
N LEU A 286 13.78 15.92 7.04
CA LEU A 286 15.18 15.52 7.17
C LEU A 286 15.57 14.42 6.18
N LYS A 287 14.73 13.40 5.99
CA LYS A 287 14.98 12.34 5.00
C LYS A 287 15.16 12.87 3.58
N PHE A 288 14.44 13.93 3.22
CA PHE A 288 14.50 14.52 1.89
C PHE A 288 15.60 15.57 1.73
N ARG A 289 15.93 16.33 2.79
CA ARG A 289 16.86 17.47 2.70
C ARG A 289 18.23 17.23 3.30
N ASN A 290 18.33 16.35 4.27
CA ASN A 290 19.57 15.97 4.89
C ASN A 290 19.60 14.45 5.07
N LYS A 291 19.71 13.76 3.92
CA LYS A 291 19.65 12.29 3.85
C LYS A 291 20.72 11.66 4.74
N ASP A 292 21.92 12.21 4.76
CA ASP A 292 23.03 11.69 5.57
C ASP A 292 22.74 11.82 7.06
N TYR A 293 22.26 12.98 7.52
CA TYR A 293 21.82 13.16 8.91
C TYR A 293 20.65 12.23 9.27
N TYR A 294 19.71 12.03 8.36
CA TYR A 294 18.62 11.07 8.59
C TYR A 294 19.15 9.64 8.75
N GLU A 295 20.05 9.19 7.86
CA GLU A 295 20.59 7.83 7.89
C GLU A 295 21.54 7.59 9.08
N GLN A 296 22.34 8.60 9.48
CA GLN A 296 23.33 8.48 10.54
C GLN A 296 22.79 8.78 11.95
N THR A 297 21.81 9.68 12.07
CA THR A 297 21.29 10.12 13.39
C THR A 297 19.87 9.62 13.63
N ILE A 298 18.94 9.94 12.73
CA ILE A 298 17.51 9.72 12.99
C ILE A 298 17.12 8.25 12.88
N LYS A 299 17.62 7.55 11.85
CA LYS A 299 17.29 6.15 11.60
C LYS A 299 17.81 5.19 12.68
N PRO A 300 19.03 5.33 13.21
CA PRO A 300 19.49 4.54 14.36
C PRO A 300 18.62 4.73 15.61
N LEU A 301 18.16 5.96 15.89
CA LEU A 301 17.28 6.23 17.01
C LEU A 301 15.91 5.55 16.87
N PHE A 302 15.34 5.51 15.65
CA PHE A 302 14.13 4.71 15.40
C PHE A 302 14.35 3.22 15.67
N LYS A 303 15.53 2.69 15.31
CA LYS A 303 15.89 1.29 15.57
C LYS A 303 16.01 1.02 17.08
N LYS A 304 16.71 1.88 17.81
CA LYS A 304 16.86 1.81 19.27
C LYS A 304 15.50 1.81 19.98
N ASN A 305 14.61 2.73 19.62
CA ASN A 305 13.27 2.85 20.21
C ASN A 305 12.40 1.62 19.96
N TYR A 306 12.51 1.01 18.77
CA TYR A 306 11.78 -0.22 18.45
C TYR A 306 12.23 -1.39 19.33
N GLU A 307 13.54 -1.62 19.45
CA GLU A 307 14.07 -2.72 20.26
C GLU A 307 13.72 -2.55 21.74
N ALA A 308 13.79 -1.32 22.27
CA ALA A 308 13.36 -1.02 23.64
C ALA A 308 11.88 -1.37 23.89
N LYS A 309 10.97 -0.95 22.98
CA LYS A 309 9.53 -1.28 23.09
C LYS A 309 9.27 -2.77 22.95
N LYS A 310 10.03 -3.49 22.12
CA LYS A 310 9.95 -4.94 21.97
C LYS A 310 10.35 -5.64 23.27
N LEU A 311 11.43 -5.19 23.92
CA LEU A 311 11.89 -5.72 25.20
C LEU A 311 10.88 -5.44 26.32
N GLU A 312 10.33 -4.23 26.41
CA GLU A 312 9.28 -3.88 27.38
C GLU A 312 8.05 -4.81 27.29
N LYS A 313 7.60 -5.11 26.06
CA LYS A 313 6.48 -6.04 25.84
C LYS A 313 6.80 -7.46 26.25
N GLN A 314 8.02 -7.94 26.01
CA GLN A 314 8.45 -9.27 26.42
C GLN A 314 8.50 -9.40 27.94
N ILE A 315 9.02 -8.38 28.65
CA ILE A 315 9.06 -8.32 30.12
C ILE A 315 7.64 -8.32 30.71
N LEU A 316 6.69 -7.61 30.09
CA LEU A 316 5.30 -7.60 30.54
C LEU A 316 4.64 -8.98 30.45
N LEU A 317 4.98 -9.75 29.42
CA LEU A 317 4.45 -11.11 29.18
C LEU A 317 5.09 -12.17 30.07
N THR A 318 6.26 -11.91 30.67
CA THR A 318 6.92 -12.84 31.62
C THR A 318 6.56 -12.59 33.08
N LYS A 319 5.78 -11.54 33.36
CA LYS A 319 5.31 -11.16 34.71
C LYS A 319 3.89 -11.67 35.03
N HIS A 320 3.28 -12.44 34.13
CA HIS A 320 1.98 -13.10 34.30
C HIS A 320 2.11 -14.59 34.00
#